data_AF-A0AAV4U889-F1
#
_entry.id   AF-A0AAV4U889-F1
#
_cell.length_a   1.000
_cell.length_b   1.000
_cell.length_c   1.000
_cell.angle_alpha   90.00
_cell.angle_beta   90.00
_cell.angle_gamma   90.00
#
_symmetry.space_group_name_H-M   'P 1'
#
loop_
_entity.id
_entity.type
_entity.pdbx_description
1 polymer ?
#
loop_
_entity_poly.entity_id
_entity_poly.type
_entity_poly.pdbx_seq_one_letter_code
_entity_poly.pdbx_strand_id
1 'polypeptide(L)'
;AALLHDTVEDTDTTFEEIEKVFSPTVRSIVEEVTDDKTLPSATRKQLQIEHASKISQEAKLVKLADKLYNLRDLLRSTPKGWNEERVQNYFVWASKVVSQLRGTNKALEKELRLIFIGRGIQWND
;
A
#
# COMPACT_ATOMS: atom_id res chain seq x y z
N ALA A 1 7.10 -10.19 -7.23
CA ALA A 1 6.58 -9.58 -5.99
C ALA A 1 5.31 -8.77 -6.25
N ALA A 2 5.34 -7.65 -7.00
CA ALA A 2 4.14 -6.81 -7.22
C ALA A 2 2.89 -7.58 -7.72
N LEU A 3 3.05 -8.51 -8.66
CA LEU A 3 1.93 -9.36 -9.15
C LEU A 3 1.35 -10.31 -8.08
N LEU A 4 2.08 -10.55 -6.99
CA LEU A 4 1.77 -11.52 -5.93
C LEU A 4 1.49 -10.85 -4.59
N HIS A 5 1.48 -9.50 -4.53
CA HIS A 5 1.51 -8.79 -3.25
C HIS A 5 0.31 -9.06 -2.34
N ASP A 6 -0.86 -9.35 -2.93
CA ASP A 6 -2.09 -9.68 -2.20
C ASP A 6 -2.37 -11.20 -2.12
N THR A 7 -1.56 -12.06 -2.74
CA THR A 7 -1.94 -13.49 -2.86
C THR A 7 -1.94 -14.19 -1.51
N VAL A 8 -0.98 -13.93 -0.62
CA VAL A 8 -0.99 -14.50 0.73
C VAL A 8 -2.05 -13.84 1.62
N GLU A 9 -2.36 -12.58 1.33
CA GLU A 9 -3.31 -11.80 2.13
C GLU A 9 -4.78 -12.20 1.85
N ASP A 10 -5.12 -12.43 0.58
CA ASP A 10 -6.52 -12.57 0.14
C ASP A 10 -6.87 -13.93 -0.47
N THR A 11 -5.94 -14.90 -0.46
CA THR A 11 -6.17 -16.27 -0.98
C THR A 11 -5.55 -17.32 -0.04
N ASP A 12 -5.71 -18.60 -0.37
CA ASP A 12 -5.12 -19.71 0.40
C ASP A 12 -3.61 -19.91 0.13
N THR A 13 -2.97 -19.04 -0.66
CA THR A 13 -1.55 -19.12 -1.01
C THR A 13 -0.65 -18.93 0.22
N THR A 14 0.38 -19.76 0.39
CA THR A 14 1.34 -19.62 1.52
C THR A 14 2.68 -19.00 1.11
N PHE A 15 3.44 -18.48 2.08
CA PHE A 15 4.79 -17.97 1.83
C PHE A 15 5.74 -19.07 1.32
N GLU A 16 5.60 -20.29 1.84
CA GLU A 16 6.39 -21.45 1.41
C GLU A 16 6.12 -21.81 -0.05
N GLU A 17 4.87 -21.67 -0.51
CA GLU A 17 4.52 -21.87 -1.92
C GLU A 17 5.18 -20.82 -2.81
N ILE A 18 5.15 -19.54 -2.40
CA ILE A 18 5.82 -18.45 -3.13
C ILE A 18 7.34 -18.68 -3.20
N GLU A 19 7.95 -19.08 -2.09
CA GLU A 19 9.38 -19.35 -2.03
C GLU A 19 9.78 -20.49 -2.96
N LYS A 20 9.00 -21.58 -2.96
CA LYS A 20 9.22 -22.77 -3.79
C LYS A 20 9.07 -22.49 -5.29
N VAL A 21 8.08 -21.69 -5.68
CA VAL A 21 7.77 -21.44 -7.10
C VAL A 21 8.61 -20.31 -7.69
N PHE A 22 8.89 -19.26 -6.92
CA PHE A 22 9.53 -18.05 -7.45
C PHE A 22 10.95 -17.85 -6.93
N SER A 23 11.13 -17.67 -5.62
CA SER A 23 12.41 -17.58 -4.92
C SER A 23 12.23 -17.06 -3.49
N PRO A 24 13.21 -17.28 -2.60
CA PRO A 24 13.26 -16.64 -1.28
C PRO A 24 13.20 -15.11 -1.35
N THR A 25 13.84 -14.49 -2.35
CA THR A 25 13.80 -13.03 -2.55
C THR A 25 12.38 -12.54 -2.84
N VAL A 26 11.63 -13.23 -3.70
CA VAL A 26 10.24 -12.85 -3.99
C VAL A 26 9.35 -13.05 -2.77
N ARG A 27 9.50 -14.18 -2.05
CA ARG A 27 8.78 -14.44 -0.80
C ARG A 27 9.01 -13.33 0.22
N SER A 28 10.27 -12.91 0.43
CA SER A 28 10.60 -11.86 1.40
C SER A 28 9.89 -10.55 1.08
N ILE A 29 9.87 -10.13 -0.19
CA ILE A 29 9.18 -8.88 -0.57
C ILE A 29 7.68 -9.00 -0.38
N VAL A 30 7.07 -10.16 -0.71
CA VAL A 30 5.63 -10.40 -0.51
C VAL A 30 5.28 -10.37 0.98
N GLU A 31 6.09 -10.99 1.83
CA GLU A 31 5.91 -10.98 3.28
C GLU A 31 5.94 -9.56 3.86
N GLU A 32 6.88 -8.71 3.43
CA GLU A 32 6.96 -7.31 3.88
C GLU A 32 5.75 -6.44 3.50
N VAL A 33 5.01 -6.84 2.47
CA VAL A 33 3.83 -6.10 1.99
C VAL A 33 2.49 -6.74 2.35
N THR A 34 2.51 -7.92 2.98
CA THR A 34 1.31 -8.62 3.44
C THR A 34 0.88 -8.10 4.81
N ASP A 35 -0.39 -7.72 4.97
CA ASP A 35 -0.97 -7.39 6.27
C ASP A 35 -1.44 -8.66 7.01
N ASP A 36 -1.32 -8.66 8.34
CA ASP A 36 -1.89 -9.71 9.19
C ASP A 36 -3.41 -9.56 9.30
N LYS A 37 -4.17 -10.36 8.52
CA LYS A 37 -5.64 -10.35 8.50
C LYS A 37 -6.30 -10.81 9.82
N THR A 38 -5.55 -11.40 10.76
CA THR A 38 -6.08 -11.77 12.09
C THR A 38 -6.34 -10.53 12.96
N LEU A 39 -5.70 -9.41 12.64
CA LEU A 39 -5.84 -8.14 13.36
C LEU A 39 -7.04 -7.32 12.84
N PRO A 40 -7.67 -6.50 13.69
CA PRO A 40 -8.71 -5.57 13.25
C PRO A 40 -8.22 -4.60 12.17
N SER A 41 -9.10 -4.19 11.26
CA SER A 41 -8.74 -3.30 10.14
C SER A 41 -8.07 -1.99 10.58
N ALA A 42 -8.53 -1.39 11.69
CA ALA A 42 -7.92 -0.18 12.23
C ALA A 42 -6.46 -0.42 12.68
N THR A 43 -6.20 -1.57 13.32
CA THR A 43 -4.85 -1.98 13.74
C THR A 43 -3.94 -2.20 12.54
N ARG A 44 -4.42 -2.91 11.49
CA ARG A 44 -3.64 -3.12 10.26
C ARG A 44 -3.26 -1.81 9.59
N LYS A 45 -4.22 -0.88 9.48
CA LYS A 45 -3.98 0.47 8.94
C LYS A 45 -2.93 1.25 9.73
N GLN A 46 -2.93 1.13 11.05
CA GLN A 46 -1.93 1.78 11.90
C GLN A 46 -0.55 1.14 11.72
N LEU A 47 -0.46 -0.18 11.68
CA LEU A 47 0.79 -0.91 11.44
C LEU A 47 1.39 -0.59 10.07
N GLN A 48 0.58 -0.41 9.02
CA GLN A 48 1.09 0.03 7.72
C GLN A 48 1.83 1.38 7.81
N ILE A 49 1.38 2.31 8.66
CA ILE A 49 2.08 3.59 8.87
C ILE A 49 3.38 3.34 9.64
N GLU A 50 3.32 2.60 10.74
CA GLU A 50 4.47 2.38 11.64
C GLU A 50 5.61 1.56 11.01
N HIS A 51 5.28 0.65 10.11
CA HIS A 51 6.25 -0.26 9.48
C HIS A 51 6.76 0.25 8.13
N ALA A 52 6.04 1.15 7.45
CA ALA A 52 6.37 1.58 6.09
C ALA A 52 7.81 2.10 5.93
N SER A 53 8.37 2.79 6.92
CA SER A 53 9.76 3.28 6.84
C SER A 53 10.81 2.18 7.00
N LYS A 54 10.44 1.04 7.59
CA LYS A 54 11.32 -0.06 8.01
C LYS A 54 11.47 -1.18 6.97
N ILE A 55 10.59 -1.23 5.96
CA ILE A 55 10.65 -2.25 4.90
C ILE A 55 11.76 -1.94 3.88
N SER A 56 12.15 -2.96 3.11
CA SER A 56 13.14 -2.92 2.04
C SER A 56 12.78 -1.93 0.93
N GLN A 57 13.78 -1.49 0.16
CA GLN A 57 13.54 -0.57 -0.97
C GLN A 57 12.58 -1.19 -2.01
N GLU A 58 12.72 -2.49 -2.26
CA GLU A 58 11.87 -3.26 -3.16
C GLU A 58 10.43 -3.32 -2.66
N ALA A 59 10.21 -3.55 -1.36
CA ALA A 59 8.87 -3.53 -0.76
C ALA A 59 8.26 -2.12 -0.76
N LYS A 60 9.06 -1.06 -0.54
CA LYS A 60 8.60 0.33 -0.65
C LYS A 60 8.09 0.65 -2.07
N LEU A 61 8.79 0.17 -3.11
CA LEU A 61 8.33 0.34 -4.50
C LEU A 61 6.97 -0.33 -4.73
N VAL A 62 6.77 -1.54 -4.22
CA VAL A 62 5.49 -2.26 -4.32
C VAL A 62 4.39 -1.48 -3.59
N LYS A 63 4.61 -1.04 -2.35
CA LYS A 63 3.61 -0.27 -1.59
C LYS A 63 3.28 1.09 -2.22
N LEU A 64 4.26 1.79 -2.80
CA LEU A 64 4.00 3.04 -3.52
C LEU A 64 3.13 2.80 -4.76
N ALA A 65 3.42 1.76 -5.54
CA ALA A 65 2.66 1.42 -6.73
C ALA A 65 1.22 0.98 -6.37
N ASP A 66 1.05 0.15 -5.34
CA ASP A 66 -0.24 -0.25 -4.77
C ASP A 66 -1.08 0.98 -4.39
N LYS A 67 -0.52 1.88 -3.56
CA LYS A 67 -1.25 3.08 -3.13
C LYS A 67 -1.61 3.98 -4.31
N LEU A 68 -0.72 4.14 -5.28
CA LEU A 68 -1.02 4.92 -6.48
C LEU A 68 -2.18 4.31 -7.27
N TYR A 69 -2.19 3.00 -7.48
CA TYR A 69 -3.27 2.31 -8.16
C TYR A 69 -4.59 2.46 -7.42
N ASN A 70 -4.62 2.15 -6.13
CA ASN A 70 -5.81 2.22 -5.29
C ASN A 70 -6.42 3.62 -5.24
N LEU A 71 -5.59 4.66 -5.14
CA LEU A 71 -6.08 6.04 -5.12
C LEU A 71 -6.62 6.47 -6.49
N ARG A 72 -5.99 6.03 -7.60
CA ARG A 72 -6.53 6.26 -8.96
C ARG A 72 -7.86 5.55 -9.16
N ASP A 73 -8.00 4.33 -8.64
CA ASP A 73 -9.26 3.60 -8.74
C ASP A 73 -10.38 4.29 -7.95
N LEU A 74 -10.10 4.77 -6.73
CA LEU A 74 -11.03 5.57 -5.93
C LEU A 74 -11.42 6.92 -6.58
N LEU A 75 -10.55 7.50 -7.41
CA LEU A 75 -10.89 8.68 -8.22
C LEU A 75 -11.80 8.32 -9.40
N ARG A 76 -11.62 7.13 -9.97
CA ARG A 76 -12.41 6.65 -11.12
C ARG A 76 -13.80 6.18 -10.71
N SER A 77 -13.90 5.44 -9.60
CA SER A 77 -15.16 4.89 -9.13
C SER A 77 -15.13 4.70 -7.62
N THR A 78 -16.18 5.17 -6.94
CA THR A 78 -16.34 4.91 -5.51
C THR A 78 -16.86 3.49 -5.29
N PRO A 79 -16.20 2.66 -4.45
CA PRO A 79 -16.66 1.32 -4.16
C PRO A 79 -18.09 1.29 -3.61
N LYS A 80 -18.84 0.23 -3.93
CA LYS A 80 -20.21 0.06 -3.46
C LYS A 80 -20.27 0.11 -1.93
N GLY A 81 -21.16 0.95 -1.40
CA GLY A 81 -21.36 1.11 0.04
C GLY A 81 -20.35 2.04 0.74
N TRP A 82 -19.48 2.71 0.00
CA TRP A 82 -18.63 3.77 0.54
C TRP A 82 -19.29 5.14 0.35
N ASN A 83 -19.26 5.97 1.38
CA ASN A 83 -19.61 7.39 1.29
C ASN A 83 -18.35 8.23 1.02
N GLU A 84 -18.54 9.51 0.66
CA GLU A 84 -17.44 10.43 0.36
C GLU A 84 -16.48 10.60 1.54
N GLU A 85 -16.99 10.61 2.77
CA GLU A 85 -16.19 10.69 4.00
C GLU A 85 -15.23 9.50 4.11
N ARG A 86 -15.71 8.27 3.90
CA ARG A 86 -14.88 7.07 3.93
C ARG A 86 -13.83 7.08 2.83
N VAL A 87 -14.17 7.57 1.64
CA VAL A 87 -13.21 7.79 0.56
C VAL A 87 -12.14 8.77 1.03
N GLN A 88 -12.51 9.95 1.53
CA GLN A 88 -11.54 10.96 2.00
C GLN A 88 -10.65 10.43 3.13
N ASN A 89 -11.22 9.69 4.08
CA ASN A 89 -10.47 9.03 5.15
C ASN A 89 -9.46 8.02 4.61
N TYR A 90 -9.75 7.35 3.49
CA TYR A 90 -8.77 6.51 2.80
C TYR A 90 -7.62 7.33 2.22
N PHE A 91 -7.89 8.45 1.55
CA PHE A 91 -6.84 9.34 1.03
C PHE A 91 -5.95 9.88 2.16
N VAL A 92 -6.53 10.29 3.29
CA VAL A 92 -5.79 10.77 4.46
C VAL A 92 -4.94 9.67 5.09
N TRP A 93 -5.46 8.45 5.19
CA TRP A 93 -4.68 7.31 5.67
C TRP A 93 -3.53 6.96 4.71
N ALA A 94 -3.81 6.90 3.40
CA ALA A 94 -2.82 6.59 2.40
C ALA A 94 -1.69 7.63 2.37
N SER A 95 -1.98 8.92 2.59
CA SER A 95 -0.95 9.96 2.65
C SER A 95 0.00 9.76 3.83
N LYS A 96 -0.50 9.31 5.00
CA LYS A 96 0.34 8.98 6.17
C LYS A 96 1.23 7.77 5.92
N VAL A 97 0.76 6.77 5.16
CA VAL A 97 1.59 5.63 4.75
C VAL A 97 2.66 6.10 3.76
N VAL A 98 2.25 6.82 2.70
CA VAL A 98 3.15 7.31 1.65
C VAL A 98 4.23 8.23 2.22
N SER A 99 3.93 9.06 3.23
CA SER A 99 4.95 9.92 3.84
C SER A 99 6.13 9.14 4.43
N GLN A 100 5.89 7.90 4.89
CA GLN A 100 6.92 7.01 5.42
C GLN A 100 7.70 6.24 4.33
N LEU A 101 7.20 6.28 3.09
CA LEU A 101 7.78 5.59 1.93
C LEU A 101 8.59 6.51 1.01
N ARG A 102 8.66 7.81 1.30
CA ARG A 102 9.31 8.81 0.44
C ARG A 102 10.83 8.59 0.32
N GLY A 103 11.39 9.14 -0.74
CA GLY A 103 12.81 8.96 -1.08
C GLY A 103 13.10 7.61 -1.74
N THR A 104 12.06 6.92 -2.21
CA THR A 104 12.15 5.61 -2.87
C THR A 104 12.06 5.75 -4.38
N ASN A 105 11.05 6.46 -4.88
CA ASN A 105 10.83 6.63 -6.32
C ASN A 105 10.16 7.97 -6.63
N LYS A 106 10.94 8.89 -7.17
CA LYS A 106 10.49 10.26 -7.48
C LYS A 106 9.30 10.31 -8.45
N ALA A 107 9.19 9.38 -9.39
CA ALA A 107 8.10 9.38 -10.36
C ALA A 107 6.77 8.97 -9.70
N LEU A 108 6.76 7.89 -8.93
CA LEU A 108 5.58 7.45 -8.19
C LEU A 108 5.16 8.50 -7.15
N GLU A 109 6.12 9.06 -6.41
CA GLU A 109 5.88 10.09 -5.39
C GLU A 109 5.29 11.36 -6.00
N LYS A 110 5.74 11.77 -7.19
CA LYS A 110 5.18 12.92 -7.92
C LYS A 110 3.70 12.70 -8.27
N GLU A 111 3.34 11.52 -8.78
CA GLU A 111 1.95 11.20 -9.13
C GLU A 111 1.05 11.16 -7.88
N LEU A 112 1.53 10.54 -6.79
CA LEU A 112 0.84 10.51 -5.50
C LEU A 112 0.64 11.93 -4.93
N ARG A 113 1.65 12.79 -5.00
CA ARG A 113 1.56 14.20 -4.59
C ARG A 113 0.43 14.93 -5.31
N LEU A 114 0.32 14.79 -6.63
CA LEU A 114 -0.74 15.42 -7.42
C LEU A 114 -2.13 14.97 -6.96
N ILE A 115 -2.29 13.66 -6.73
CA ILE A 115 -3.54 13.08 -6.24
C ILE A 115 -3.92 13.63 -4.85
N PHE A 116 -2.97 13.68 -3.91
CA PHE A 116 -3.23 14.17 -2.56
C PHE A 116 -3.57 15.66 -2.54
N ILE A 117 -2.83 16.50 -3.28
CA ILE A 117 -3.13 17.92 -3.41
C ILE A 117 -4.52 18.14 -4.03
N GLY A 118 -4.88 17.36 -5.06
CA GLY A 118 -6.21 17.40 -5.67
C GLY A 118 -7.35 17.03 -4.70
N ARG A 119 -7.05 16.39 -3.58
CA ARG A 119 -7.98 16.05 -2.49
C ARG A 119 -7.83 16.95 -1.26
N GLY A 120 -7.10 18.07 -1.39
CA GLY A 120 -6.89 19.03 -0.30
C GLY A 120 -5.98 18.52 0.83
N ILE A 121 -5.23 17.44 0.60
CA ILE A 121 -4.31 16.87 1.59
C ILE A 121 -2.95 17.52 1.41
N GLN A 122 -2.41 18.08 2.50
CA GLN A 122 -1.11 18.72 2.49
C GLN A 122 0.00 17.71 2.20
N TRP A 123 0.93 18.13 1.34
CA TRP A 123 2.16 17.43 1.05
C TRP A 123 3.31 18.29 1.59
N ASN A 124 3.81 17.94 2.77
CA ASN A 124 5.00 18.59 3.33
C ASN A 124 6.21 17.99 2.63
N ASP A 125 7.08 18.79 2.00
CA ASP A 125 8.30 18.30 1.36
C ASP A 125 9.39 17.94 2.37
#